data_AF-A0A7L2C2M5-F1
#
_entry.id   AF-A0A7L2C2M5-F1
#
_cell.length_a   1.000
_cell.length_b   1.000
_cell.length_c   1.000
_cell.angle_alpha   90.00
_cell.angle_beta   90.00
_cell.angle_gamma   90.00
#
_symmetry.space_group_name_H-M   'P 1'
#
loop_
_entity.id
_entity.type
_entity.pdbx_description
1 polymer ?
#
loop_
_entity_poly.entity_id
_entity_poly.type
_entity_poly.pdbx_seq_one_letter_code
_entity_poly.pdbx_strand_id
1 'polypeptide(L)'
;VRAPNPPSRAWLRGRILCHLLLSPGLAGPLQWLENCLRRVAGDREEDGVSHPVPLVPLTEENEDAMEDRRFRSLLRQLGLRPPASEQESFWRIPAALTPQQLRRAAASIAPRGPSGSSQDLPELPRCPQDPAPGEGEPVPVPVPVPSPVQSRTKRRRELASEDEDGEGSGGFSPSARSWG
;
A
#
# COMPACT_ATOMS: atom_id res chain seq x y z
N VAL A 1 34.69 9.95 33.06
CA VAL A 1 34.43 9.21 31.80
C VAL A 1 33.08 9.64 31.25
N ARG A 2 32.94 9.93 29.96
CA ARG A 2 31.63 10.26 29.34
C ARG A 2 31.01 8.98 28.79
N ALA A 3 29.77 8.69 29.16
CA ALA A 3 29.05 7.53 28.64
C ALA A 3 28.83 7.65 27.11
N PRO A 4 28.78 6.53 26.36
CA PRO A 4 28.41 6.55 24.96
C PRO A 4 26.96 7.04 24.78
N ASN A 5 26.74 7.87 23.76
CA ASN A 5 25.42 8.40 23.44
C ASN A 5 24.53 7.27 22.88
N PRO A 6 23.31 7.02 23.41
CA PRO A 6 22.47 5.91 22.95
C PRO A 6 22.13 5.99 21.45
N PRO A 7 22.01 4.85 20.75
CA PRO A 7 21.69 4.82 19.33
C PRO A 7 20.28 5.35 19.05
N SER A 8 20.12 6.03 17.91
CA SER A 8 18.83 6.63 17.55
C SER A 8 17.74 5.57 17.31
N ARG A 9 16.48 5.94 17.57
CA ARG A 9 15.31 5.05 17.38
C ARG A 9 15.16 4.57 15.93
N ALA A 10 15.68 5.31 14.95
CA ALA A 10 15.75 4.89 13.55
C ALA A 10 16.77 3.77 13.31
N TRP A 11 17.96 3.86 13.91
CA TRP A 11 18.99 2.80 13.86
C TRP A 11 18.51 1.50 14.52
N LEU A 12 17.81 1.60 15.66
CA LEU A 12 17.21 0.47 16.36
C LEU A 12 16.07 -0.19 15.54
N ARG A 13 15.29 0.60 14.79
CA ARG A 13 14.31 0.08 13.81
C ARG A 13 15.00 -0.68 12.68
N GLY A 14 15.99 -0.06 12.02
CA GLY A 14 16.71 -0.69 10.91
C GLY A 14 17.36 -2.03 11.27
N ARG A 15 18.07 -2.10 12.41
CA ARG A 15 18.73 -3.35 12.85
C ARG A 15 17.74 -4.48 13.14
N ILE A 16 16.61 -4.19 13.79
CA ILE A 16 15.59 -5.22 14.10
C ILE A 16 14.90 -5.66 12.81
N LEU A 17 14.55 -4.73 11.93
CA LEU A 17 13.95 -5.00 10.63
C LEU A 17 14.84 -5.93 9.76
N CYS A 18 16.12 -5.60 9.60
CA CYS A 18 17.07 -6.44 8.86
C CYS A 18 17.25 -7.83 9.50
N HIS A 19 17.23 -7.93 10.83
CA HIS A 19 17.33 -9.23 11.51
C HIS A 19 16.10 -10.10 11.28
N LEU A 20 14.88 -9.54 11.25
CA LEU A 20 13.67 -10.30 10.94
C LEU A 20 13.64 -10.74 9.47
N LEU A 21 13.94 -9.83 8.53
CA LEU A 21 13.99 -10.14 7.09
C LEU A 21 15.01 -11.22 6.71
N LEU A 22 16.04 -11.44 7.55
CA LEU A 22 17.06 -12.47 7.39
C LEU A 22 16.80 -13.72 8.26
N SER A 23 15.77 -13.72 9.12
CA SER A 23 15.44 -14.86 9.97
C SER A 23 14.62 -15.90 9.19
N PRO A 24 15.09 -17.17 9.03
CA PRO A 24 14.27 -18.22 8.47
C PRO A 24 13.01 -18.44 9.35
N GLY A 25 11.91 -18.87 8.72
CA GLY A 25 10.61 -19.05 9.37
C GLY A 25 9.77 -17.78 9.56
N LEU A 26 10.32 -16.57 9.43
CA LEU A 26 9.55 -15.32 9.55
C LEU A 26 9.08 -14.73 8.21
N ALA A 27 9.37 -15.37 7.07
CA ALA A 27 8.99 -14.84 5.75
C ALA A 27 7.46 -14.78 5.54
N GLY A 28 6.74 -15.87 5.81
CA GLY A 28 5.27 -15.92 5.73
C GLY A 28 4.58 -14.92 6.66
N PRO A 29 4.95 -14.83 7.95
CA PRO A 29 4.36 -13.87 8.88
C PRO A 29 4.68 -12.41 8.58
N LEU A 30 5.84 -12.11 7.99
CA LEU A 30 6.14 -10.77 7.48
C LEU A 30 5.24 -10.42 6.27
N GLN A 31 5.03 -11.36 5.35
CA GLN A 31 4.13 -11.19 4.20
C GLN A 31 2.65 -11.09 4.62
N TRP A 32 2.21 -11.83 5.64
CA TRP A 32 0.89 -11.68 6.25
C TRP A 32 0.70 -10.28 6.83
N LEU A 33 1.65 -9.82 7.65
CA LEU A 33 1.63 -8.49 8.24
C LEU A 33 1.66 -7.38 7.18
N GLU A 34 2.45 -7.54 6.12
CA GLU A 34 2.52 -6.65 4.96
C GLU A 34 1.15 -6.53 4.27
N ASN A 35 0.47 -7.66 4.07
CA ASN A 35 -0.88 -7.70 3.48
C ASN A 35 -1.92 -7.06 4.41
N CYS A 36 -1.91 -7.36 5.72
CA CYS A 36 -2.80 -6.74 6.69
C CYS A 36 -2.64 -5.21 6.74
N LEU A 37 -1.40 -4.70 6.71
CA LEU A 37 -1.12 -3.27 6.67
C LEU A 37 -1.55 -2.62 5.35
N ARG A 38 -1.43 -3.31 4.21
CA ARG A 38 -1.95 -2.81 2.92
C ARG A 38 -3.47 -2.76 2.85
N ARG A 39 -4.15 -3.80 3.33
CA ARG A 39 -5.61 -3.87 3.37
C ARG A 39 -6.19 -2.74 4.22
N VAL A 40 -5.77 -2.63 5.49
CA VAL A 40 -6.23 -1.56 6.40
C VAL A 40 -5.85 -0.15 5.92
N ALA A 41 -4.88 0.00 5.01
CA ALA A 41 -4.64 1.26 4.33
C ALA A 41 -5.69 1.54 3.23
N GLY A 42 -6.04 0.54 2.41
CA GLY A 42 -7.10 0.64 1.40
C GLY A 42 -8.48 0.84 2.03
N ASP A 43 -8.85 0.00 3.00
CA ASP A 43 -10.12 0.06 3.74
C ASP A 43 -10.37 1.51 4.27
N ARG A 44 -9.34 2.13 4.87
CA ARG A 44 -9.38 3.51 5.40
C ARG A 44 -9.32 4.62 4.34
N GLU A 45 -8.90 4.32 3.11
CA GLU A 45 -8.95 5.25 1.97
C GLU A 45 -10.33 5.19 1.27
N GLU A 46 -11.06 4.08 1.38
CA GLU A 46 -12.41 3.87 0.84
C GLU A 46 -13.51 4.32 1.81
N ASP A 47 -13.49 3.84 3.06
CA ASP A 47 -14.50 4.17 4.08
C ASP A 47 -14.43 5.63 4.59
N GLY A 48 -13.27 6.29 4.45
CA GLY A 48 -12.95 7.58 5.08
C GLY A 48 -12.87 7.57 6.61
N VAL A 49 -13.28 6.47 7.26
CA VAL A 49 -13.33 6.31 8.73
C VAL A 49 -12.18 5.42 9.20
N SER A 50 -11.40 5.89 10.17
CA SER A 50 -10.30 5.12 10.77
C SER A 50 -10.66 4.55 12.13
N HIS A 51 -11.10 3.29 12.19
CA HIS A 51 -11.29 2.54 13.44
C HIS A 51 -10.07 1.66 13.78
N PRO A 52 -9.85 1.25 15.05
CA PRO A 52 -8.84 0.26 15.39
C PRO A 52 -9.17 -1.11 14.79
N VAL A 53 -8.17 -1.80 14.22
CA VAL A 53 -8.36 -3.13 13.58
C VAL A 53 -7.55 -4.19 14.35
N PRO A 54 -8.13 -5.34 14.76
CA PRO A 54 -7.38 -6.42 15.38
C PRO A 54 -6.52 -7.19 14.35
N LEU A 55 -5.30 -7.56 14.74
CA LEU A 55 -4.53 -8.59 14.06
C LEU A 55 -4.87 -9.95 14.65
N VAL A 56 -5.62 -10.73 13.88
CA VAL A 56 -5.96 -12.13 14.18
C VAL A 56 -5.04 -13.03 13.36
N PRO A 57 -4.13 -13.81 13.97
CA PRO A 57 -3.44 -14.87 13.25
C PRO A 57 -4.46 -15.96 12.88
N LEU A 58 -4.40 -16.46 11.66
CA LEU A 58 -5.33 -17.48 11.14
C LEU A 58 -4.60 -18.77 10.69
N THR A 59 -3.31 -18.87 11.00
CA THR A 59 -2.45 -20.04 10.76
C THR A 59 -1.44 -20.18 11.89
N GLU A 60 -1.02 -21.40 12.16
CA GLU A 60 -0.01 -21.76 13.17
C GLU A 60 1.27 -20.92 13.05
N GLU A 61 1.83 -20.80 11.84
CA GLU A 61 3.01 -19.97 11.54
C GLU A 61 2.85 -18.49 11.95
N ASN A 62 1.63 -17.93 11.87
CA ASN A 62 1.34 -16.56 12.31
C ASN A 62 1.13 -16.46 13.82
N GLU A 63 0.69 -17.52 14.49
CA GLU A 63 0.55 -17.59 15.95
C GLU A 63 1.93 -17.73 16.61
N ASP A 64 2.78 -18.62 16.11
CA ASP A 64 4.21 -18.74 16.46
C ASP A 64 4.97 -17.41 16.30
N ALA A 65 4.70 -16.67 15.21
CA ALA A 65 5.27 -15.35 15.01
C ALA A 65 4.75 -14.32 16.04
N MET A 66 3.49 -14.42 16.47
CA MET A 66 2.93 -13.57 17.52
C MET A 66 3.49 -13.94 18.91
N GLU A 67 3.99 -15.16 19.09
CA GLU A 67 4.83 -15.57 20.23
C GLU A 67 6.28 -15.05 20.12
N ASP A 68 6.87 -14.93 18.93
CA ASP A 68 8.27 -14.51 18.79
C ASP A 68 8.57 -13.10 19.38
N ARG A 69 9.64 -13.00 20.17
CA ARG A 69 10.01 -11.75 20.87
C ARG A 69 10.51 -10.66 19.91
N ARG A 70 11.10 -11.03 18.77
CA ARG A 70 11.61 -10.12 17.72
C ARG A 70 10.43 -9.56 16.92
N PHE A 71 9.49 -10.41 16.50
CA PHE A 71 8.28 -10.03 15.77
C PHE A 71 7.37 -9.15 16.62
N ARG A 72 7.09 -9.51 17.88
CA ARG A 72 6.43 -8.61 18.85
C ARG A 72 7.17 -7.27 19.04
N SER A 73 8.49 -7.22 18.81
CA SER A 73 9.25 -5.96 18.83
C SER A 73 9.05 -5.14 17.56
N LEU A 74 9.03 -5.79 16.38
CA LEU A 74 8.69 -5.17 15.11
C LEU A 74 7.27 -4.55 15.16
N LEU A 75 6.27 -5.27 15.66
CA LEU A 75 4.89 -4.75 15.80
C LEU A 75 4.86 -3.42 16.60
N ARG A 76 5.51 -3.38 17.77
CA ARG A 76 5.66 -2.13 18.56
C ARG A 76 6.44 -1.04 17.80
N GLN A 77 7.46 -1.42 17.03
CA GLN A 77 8.24 -0.48 16.23
C GLN A 77 7.47 0.11 15.06
N LEU A 78 6.54 -0.63 14.44
CA LEU A 78 5.63 -0.16 13.41
C LEU A 78 4.46 0.68 13.98
N GLY A 79 4.28 0.68 15.31
CA GLY A 79 3.25 1.46 16.02
C GLY A 79 1.98 0.67 16.33
N LEU A 80 1.99 -0.66 16.19
CA LEU A 80 0.87 -1.49 16.60
C LEU A 80 0.82 -1.64 18.12
N ARG A 81 -0.40 -1.67 18.66
CA ARG A 81 -0.66 -1.79 20.09
C ARG A 81 -0.68 -3.28 20.49
N PRO A 82 0.06 -3.69 21.55
CA PRO A 82 -0.19 -4.99 22.16
C PRO A 82 -1.58 -5.04 22.81
N PRO A 83 -2.11 -6.23 23.13
CA PRO A 83 -3.33 -6.35 23.91
C PRO A 83 -3.19 -5.65 25.27
N ALA A 84 -4.27 -5.01 25.74
CA ALA A 84 -4.24 -4.13 26.92
C ALA A 84 -4.05 -4.85 28.27
N SER A 85 -4.60 -6.06 28.37
CA SER A 85 -4.72 -6.88 29.57
C SER A 85 -5.19 -8.27 29.11
N GLU A 86 -5.38 -9.23 30.02
CA GLU A 86 -5.89 -10.59 29.74
C GLU A 86 -7.29 -10.61 29.08
N GLN A 87 -8.01 -9.47 29.13
CA GLN A 87 -9.29 -9.26 28.45
C GLN A 87 -9.17 -8.98 26.93
N GLU A 88 -7.97 -8.69 26.41
CA GLU A 88 -7.71 -8.60 24.98
C GLU A 88 -6.75 -9.71 24.55
N SER A 89 -7.12 -10.50 23.54
CA SER A 89 -6.23 -11.53 22.97
C SER A 89 -5.35 -11.00 21.83
N PHE A 90 -5.83 -9.98 21.09
CA PHE A 90 -5.26 -9.58 19.80
C PHE A 90 -4.50 -8.26 19.86
N TRP A 91 -3.41 -8.17 19.09
CA TRP A 91 -2.77 -6.89 18.79
C TRP A 91 -3.70 -6.02 17.95
N ARG A 92 -3.55 -4.69 18.00
CA ARG A 92 -4.36 -3.78 17.19
C ARG A 92 -3.51 -2.82 16.35
N ILE A 93 -3.94 -2.61 15.11
CA ILE A 93 -3.55 -1.46 14.27
C ILE A 93 -4.36 -0.25 14.78
N PRO A 94 -3.74 0.79 15.38
CA PRO A 94 -4.49 1.94 15.89
C PRO A 94 -5.20 2.74 14.80
N ALA A 95 -6.30 3.39 15.16
CA ALA A 95 -6.99 4.38 14.32
C ALA A 95 -6.04 5.52 13.87
N ALA A 96 -5.13 5.95 14.75
CA ALA A 96 -4.21 7.06 14.51
C ALA A 96 -3.08 6.78 13.49
N LEU A 97 -2.96 5.56 12.95
CA LEU A 97 -2.03 5.27 11.85
C LEU A 97 -2.70 5.62 10.51
N THR A 98 -2.17 6.63 9.81
CA THR A 98 -2.73 7.04 8.51
C THR A 98 -2.47 5.98 7.43
N PRO A 99 -3.28 5.90 6.36
CA PRO A 99 -3.03 4.99 5.25
C PRO A 99 -1.61 5.11 4.65
N GLN A 100 -1.10 6.34 4.54
CA GLN A 100 0.29 6.58 4.11
C GLN A 100 1.33 5.99 5.08
N GLN A 101 1.09 6.04 6.39
CA GLN A 101 1.97 5.40 7.39
C GLN A 101 1.91 3.87 7.30
N LEU A 102 0.71 3.30 7.13
CA LEU A 102 0.51 1.86 6.95
C LEU A 102 1.19 1.35 5.67
N ARG A 103 1.03 2.05 4.54
CA ARG A 103 1.71 1.74 3.27
C ARG A 103 3.24 1.81 3.40
N ARG A 104 3.79 2.80 4.14
CA ARG A 104 5.24 2.91 4.41
C ARG A 104 5.74 1.84 5.39
N ALA A 105 4.92 1.42 6.35
CA ALA A 105 5.23 0.30 7.24
C ALA A 105 5.29 -1.02 6.45
N ALA A 106 4.28 -1.32 5.63
CA ALA A 106 4.26 -2.49 4.74
C ALA A 106 5.48 -2.50 3.79
N ALA A 107 5.77 -1.40 3.11
CA ALA A 107 6.94 -1.27 2.24
C ALA A 107 8.30 -1.37 2.95
N SER A 108 8.34 -1.27 4.29
CA SER A 108 9.57 -1.50 5.07
C SER A 108 9.79 -2.99 5.38
N ILE A 109 8.71 -3.76 5.60
CA ILE A 109 8.75 -5.19 5.92
C ILE A 109 8.60 -6.11 4.69
N ALA A 110 8.25 -5.54 3.54
CA ALA A 110 8.18 -6.24 2.27
C ALA A 110 9.51 -6.97 1.99
N PRO A 111 9.49 -8.27 1.65
CA PRO A 111 10.68 -8.96 1.17
C PRO A 111 11.27 -8.22 -0.03
N ARG A 112 12.57 -7.89 0.01
CA ARG A 112 13.26 -7.21 -1.10
C ARG A 112 13.58 -8.18 -2.24
N GLY A 113 12.55 -8.83 -2.78
CA GLY A 113 12.59 -9.43 -4.10
C GLY A 113 12.81 -8.36 -5.18
N PRO A 114 13.09 -8.77 -6.43
CA PRO A 114 13.30 -7.85 -7.55
C PRO A 114 11.97 -7.21 -7.98
N SER A 115 11.53 -6.18 -7.25
CA SER A 115 10.43 -5.30 -7.65
C SER A 115 10.88 -4.36 -8.79
N GLY A 116 11.18 -4.98 -9.93
CA GLY A 116 11.68 -4.34 -11.16
C GLY A 116 10.56 -3.84 -12.07
N SER A 117 9.52 -3.21 -11.52
CA SER A 117 8.38 -2.69 -12.27
C SER A 117 8.36 -1.17 -12.28
N SER A 118 9.30 -0.53 -13.01
CA SER A 118 9.16 0.82 -13.62
C SER A 118 10.47 1.32 -14.28
N GLN A 119 10.85 0.67 -15.40
CA GLN A 119 11.45 1.30 -16.59
C GLN A 119 10.91 0.42 -17.73
N ASP A 120 9.93 0.83 -18.53
CA ASP A 120 10.00 1.98 -19.46
C ASP A 120 11.39 2.11 -20.07
N LEU A 121 11.62 1.32 -21.10
CA LEU A 121 12.81 1.39 -21.94
C LEU A 121 12.43 2.21 -23.18
N PRO A 122 12.69 3.53 -23.22
CA PRO A 122 12.61 4.26 -24.47
C PRO A 122 13.63 3.64 -25.43
N GLU A 123 13.18 3.14 -26.58
CA GLU A 123 14.06 2.50 -27.55
C GLU A 123 15.09 3.52 -28.06
N LEU A 124 16.34 3.41 -27.62
CA LEU A 124 17.42 4.25 -28.08
C LEU A 124 17.67 3.96 -29.57
N PRO A 125 17.77 5.00 -30.42
CA PRO A 125 17.85 4.81 -31.87
C PRO A 125 19.14 4.05 -32.24
N ARG A 126 18.98 2.94 -32.97
CA ARG A 126 20.11 2.12 -33.42
C ARG A 126 20.83 2.82 -34.56
N CYS A 127 22.09 3.17 -34.34
CA CYS A 127 22.98 3.76 -35.34
C CYS A 127 24.39 3.18 -35.19
N PRO A 128 25.17 3.06 -36.27
CA PRO A 128 24.80 2.43 -37.53
C PRO A 128 25.74 1.24 -37.83
N GLN A 129 25.29 0.25 -38.61
CA GLN A 129 26.18 -0.79 -39.14
C GLN A 129 25.86 -1.09 -40.62
N ASP A 130 26.88 -0.93 -41.44
CA ASP A 130 27.00 -1.29 -42.86
C ASP A 130 28.33 -2.11 -42.92
N PRO A 131 28.41 -3.25 -43.63
CA PRO A 131 28.34 -3.24 -45.09
C PRO A 131 27.48 -4.31 -45.77
N ALA A 132 27.03 -3.96 -46.98
CA ALA A 132 26.54 -4.83 -48.07
C ALA A 132 27.66 -5.80 -48.60
N PRO A 133 27.45 -6.75 -49.56
CA PRO A 133 26.43 -6.81 -50.62
C PRO A 133 25.73 -8.18 -50.85
N GLY A 134 24.77 -8.25 -51.79
CA GLY A 134 24.11 -9.51 -52.19
C GLY A 134 22.83 -9.40 -53.05
N GLU A 135 23.01 -9.02 -54.32
CA GLU A 135 22.08 -8.98 -55.49
C GLU A 135 20.78 -9.84 -55.47
N GLY A 136 19.64 -9.28 -55.94
CA GLY A 136 18.42 -10.05 -56.28
C GLY A 136 17.09 -9.27 -56.48
N GLU A 137 16.79 -8.83 -57.70
CA GLU A 137 15.48 -8.28 -58.17
C GLU A 137 14.68 -9.37 -58.95
N PRO A 138 13.35 -9.27 -59.25
CA PRO A 138 12.59 -8.02 -59.52
C PRO A 138 11.10 -7.87 -59.05
N VAL A 139 10.58 -6.65 -59.25
CA VAL A 139 9.17 -6.14 -59.31
C VAL A 139 8.17 -6.95 -60.20
N PRO A 140 6.79 -6.81 -60.14
CA PRO A 140 6.04 -5.52 -60.29
C PRO A 140 4.53 -5.31 -59.82
N VAL A 141 4.17 -4.05 -59.46
CA VAL A 141 2.94 -3.21 -59.77
C VAL A 141 1.46 -3.69 -59.51
N PRO A 142 0.36 -2.86 -59.58
CA PRO A 142 0.09 -1.42 -59.23
C PRO A 142 -1.33 -1.04 -58.61
N VAL A 143 -1.41 0.07 -57.84
CA VAL A 143 -2.55 1.07 -57.63
C VAL A 143 -3.99 0.59 -57.20
N PRO A 144 -5.00 1.46 -56.80
CA PRO A 144 -5.06 2.94 -56.67
C PRO A 144 -5.67 3.56 -55.36
N VAL A 145 -5.67 4.92 -55.33
CA VAL A 145 -6.26 5.94 -54.40
C VAL A 145 -7.79 5.83 -54.16
N PRO A 146 -8.46 6.49 -53.15
CA PRO A 146 -8.25 7.88 -52.67
C PRO A 146 -8.46 8.21 -51.15
N SER A 147 -8.24 9.50 -50.80
CA SER A 147 -8.59 10.20 -49.53
C SER A 147 -10.08 10.69 -49.53
N PRO A 148 -10.64 11.47 -48.55
CA PRO A 148 -10.10 12.20 -47.38
C PRO A 148 -10.76 11.73 -46.04
N VAL A 149 -11.14 12.47 -44.97
CA VAL A 149 -11.31 13.91 -44.64
C VAL A 149 -11.27 14.19 -43.11
N GLN A 150 -11.42 15.45 -42.70
CA GLN A 150 -11.33 15.96 -41.31
C GLN A 150 -12.63 15.81 -40.47
N SER A 151 -12.51 15.87 -39.13
CA SER A 151 -13.42 16.66 -38.27
C SER A 151 -12.82 16.96 -36.88
N ARG A 152 -13.01 18.19 -36.39
CA ARG A 152 -12.43 18.72 -35.14
C ARG A 152 -13.51 19.47 -34.35
N THR A 153 -14.00 18.91 -33.26
CA THR A 153 -15.08 19.57 -32.48
C THR A 153 -14.93 19.37 -30.97
N LYS A 154 -14.52 20.43 -30.25
CA LYS A 154 -14.76 20.55 -28.80
C LYS A 154 -16.25 20.81 -28.58
N ARG A 155 -16.88 20.14 -27.60
CA ARG A 155 -18.05 20.71 -26.89
C ARG A 155 -17.99 20.44 -25.39
N ARG A 156 -17.60 21.48 -24.66
CA ARG A 156 -17.97 21.69 -23.25
C ARG A 156 -19.49 21.69 -23.12
N ARG A 157 -20.01 21.07 -22.07
CA ARG A 157 -21.38 21.32 -21.58
C ARG A 157 -21.38 21.19 -20.07
N GLU A 158 -21.23 22.33 -19.41
CA GLU A 158 -21.68 22.48 -18.02
C GLU A 158 -23.20 22.63 -18.04
N LEU A 159 -23.85 22.04 -17.04
CA LEU A 159 -25.25 22.27 -16.69
C LEU A 159 -25.30 22.28 -15.17
N ALA A 160 -25.51 23.46 -14.59
CA ALA A 160 -25.96 23.58 -13.22
C ALA A 160 -27.49 23.46 -13.18
N SER A 161 -28.03 23.00 -12.06
CA SER A 161 -29.44 23.12 -11.71
C SER A 161 -29.51 23.17 -10.18
N GLU A 162 -30.34 24.07 -9.67
CA GLU A 162 -30.43 24.46 -8.27
C GLU A 162 -31.70 23.89 -7.61
N ASP A 163 -31.71 23.90 -6.27
CA ASP A 163 -32.84 23.96 -5.32
C ASP A 163 -34.06 23.02 -5.45
N GLU A 164 -34.39 22.31 -4.36
CA GLU A 164 -35.48 22.73 -3.45
C GLU A 164 -35.47 21.93 -2.12
N ASP A 165 -36.25 22.39 -1.14
CA ASP A 165 -36.11 22.08 0.29
C ASP A 165 -36.72 20.75 0.79
N GLY A 166 -36.30 20.33 1.99
CA GLY A 166 -36.76 19.11 2.65
C GLY A 166 -36.54 19.10 4.18
N GLU A 167 -37.18 20.03 4.90
CA GLU A 167 -37.06 20.10 6.37
C GLU A 167 -37.76 18.91 7.06
N GLY A 168 -37.00 18.13 7.84
CA GLY A 168 -37.46 16.88 8.47
C GLY A 168 -37.12 16.81 9.96
N SER A 169 -37.72 17.67 10.80
CA SER A 169 -37.53 17.64 12.26
C SER A 169 -38.02 16.33 12.89
N GLY A 170 -37.15 15.63 13.64
CA GLY A 170 -37.37 14.23 14.03
C GLY A 170 -36.81 13.76 15.39
N GLY A 171 -36.94 14.57 16.45
CA GLY A 171 -36.95 14.08 17.84
C GLY A 171 -35.63 13.55 18.45
N PHE A 172 -34.77 14.46 18.94
CA PHE A 172 -33.70 14.11 19.88
C PHE A 172 -34.26 13.98 21.31
N SER A 173 -33.95 12.91 22.04
CA SER A 173 -34.42 12.72 23.43
C SER A 173 -33.53 11.81 24.29
N PRO A 174 -32.53 12.36 24.99
CA PRO A 174 -31.71 11.64 25.95
C PRO A 174 -32.42 11.58 27.32
N SER A 175 -33.28 10.58 27.53
CA SER A 175 -33.91 10.36 28.84
C SER A 175 -32.88 9.83 29.84
N ALA A 176 -32.40 10.71 30.73
CA ALA A 176 -31.44 10.34 31.77
C ALA A 176 -32.07 9.39 32.79
N ARG A 177 -31.57 8.15 32.86
CA ARG A 177 -31.97 7.16 33.87
C ARG A 177 -30.98 7.19 35.04
N SER A 178 -31.35 7.91 36.09
CA SER A 178 -30.69 7.79 37.39
C SER A 178 -30.82 6.36 37.90
N TRP A 179 -29.72 5.77 38.35
CA TRP A 179 -29.73 4.58 39.19
C TRP A 179 -29.61 5.05 40.65
N GLY A 180 -30.37 4.40 41.54
CA GLY A 180 -30.31 4.54 42.99
C GLY A 180 -30.39 3.17 43.63
#